data_AF-A0A0J0YBW5-F1
#
_entry.id   AF-A0A0J0YBW5-F1
#
_cell.length_a   1.000
_cell.length_b   1.000
_cell.length_c   1.000
_cell.angle_alpha   90.00
_cell.angle_beta   90.00
_cell.angle_gamma   90.00
#
_symmetry.space_group_name_H-M   'P 1'
#
loop_
_entity.id
_entity.type
_entity.pdbx_description
1 polymer ?
#
loop_
_entity_poly.entity_id
_entity_poly.type
_entity_poly.pdbx_seq_one_letter_code
_entity_poly.pdbx_strand_id
1 'polypeptide(L)'
;STVFTQVITVQDTAVPTWITQAGTLNVTLQCSDATGLTAAQNQAPTATANCSVVTYTKTSGTFVASEGCANAGTYTNSWIAKDDCGNVTDAFTQVITIEDTTAPTWTTQPGTLNVTVQCSDATPTWSTQPGTLNVTVQCSDATALTTAQTQFPVATDSCDGDVSNIVKTSGAFVASEGCANAGTYTNTWTVKDDCGNTSDTFTQVITIEDTTAPTWTTEAGTLNVTVQC
;
A
#
# COMPACT_ATOMS: atom_id res chain seq x y z
N SER A 1 -73.78 52.58 -6.50
CA SER A 1 -73.02 51.58 -5.75
C SER A 1 -71.69 51.40 -6.44
N THR A 2 -70.59 51.86 -5.83
CA THR A 2 -69.24 51.71 -6.38
C THR A 2 -68.70 50.36 -5.91
N VAL A 3 -68.52 49.43 -6.84
CA VAL A 3 -67.85 48.16 -6.55
C VAL A 3 -66.36 48.46 -6.39
N PHE A 4 -65.82 48.19 -5.22
CA PHE A 4 -64.37 48.20 -4.99
C PHE A 4 -63.87 46.77 -5.14
N THR A 5 -62.95 46.55 -6.09
CA THR A 5 -62.21 45.30 -6.22
C THR A 5 -60.92 45.41 -5.41
N GLN A 6 -60.73 44.50 -4.47
CA GLN A 6 -59.47 44.30 -3.77
C GLN A 6 -58.74 43.14 -4.46
N VAL A 7 -57.51 43.38 -4.91
CA VAL A 7 -56.60 42.32 -5.36
C VAL A 7 -55.68 42.00 -4.19
N ILE A 8 -55.73 40.75 -3.72
CA ILE A 8 -54.80 40.20 -2.74
C ILE A 8 -53.83 39.32 -3.51
N THR A 9 -52.55 39.68 -3.52
CA THR A 9 -51.48 38.87 -4.10
C THR A 9 -50.88 38.00 -3.00
N VAL A 10 -50.85 36.69 -3.21
CA VAL A 10 -50.15 35.74 -2.34
C VAL A 10 -48.90 35.29 -3.07
N GLN A 11 -47.74 35.41 -2.42
CA GLN A 11 -46.44 35.01 -2.95
C GLN A 11 -45.72 34.16 -1.89
N ASP A 12 -45.17 33.03 -2.32
CA ASP A 12 -44.30 32.21 -1.47
C ASP A 12 -42.86 32.68 -1.60
N THR A 13 -42.26 33.07 -0.48
CA THR A 13 -40.85 33.49 -0.37
C THR A 13 -40.07 32.60 0.59
N ALA A 14 -40.67 31.52 1.10
CA ALA A 14 -40.00 30.63 2.04
C ALA A 14 -39.17 29.60 1.28
N VAL A 15 -37.89 29.47 1.62
CA VAL A 15 -37.03 28.42 1.06
C VAL A 15 -37.33 27.06 1.71
N PRO A 16 -37.09 25.93 1.01
CA PRO A 16 -37.12 24.62 1.64
C PRO A 16 -36.16 24.55 2.84
N THR A 17 -36.47 23.72 3.81
CA THR A 17 -35.61 23.48 4.98
C THR A 17 -35.06 22.06 4.93
N TRP A 18 -33.75 21.91 5.07
CA TRP A 18 -33.11 20.60 5.18
C TRP A 18 -33.60 19.86 6.42
N ILE A 19 -34.09 18.63 6.22
CA ILE A 19 -34.41 17.69 7.30
C ILE A 19 -33.16 16.90 7.66
N THR A 20 -32.39 16.50 6.65
CA THR A 20 -31.09 15.85 6.88
C THR A 20 -30.14 16.81 7.57
N GLN A 21 -29.58 16.38 8.69
CA GLN A 21 -28.62 17.19 9.44
C GLN A 21 -27.27 17.23 8.72
N ALA A 22 -26.60 18.38 8.78
CA ALA A 22 -25.27 18.53 8.20
C ALA A 22 -24.29 17.49 8.76
N GLY A 23 -23.49 16.89 7.89
CA GLY A 23 -22.47 15.89 8.25
C GLY A 23 -22.99 14.46 8.44
N THR A 24 -24.30 14.21 8.52
CA THR A 24 -24.81 12.84 8.73
C THR A 24 -24.67 11.94 7.51
N LEU A 25 -24.44 12.51 6.33
CA LEU A 25 -24.15 11.76 5.11
C LEU A 25 -22.65 11.55 4.88
N ASN A 26 -21.78 12.19 5.68
CA ASN A 26 -20.35 12.02 5.56
C ASN A 26 -19.95 10.60 5.95
N VAL A 27 -18.97 10.05 5.26
CA VAL A 27 -18.49 8.70 5.52
C VAL A 27 -17.01 8.62 5.22
N THR A 28 -16.31 7.82 6.02
CA THR A 28 -14.95 7.38 5.74
C THR A 28 -14.99 5.95 5.23
N LEU A 29 -14.37 5.70 4.09
CA LEU A 29 -14.34 4.40 3.41
C LEU A 29 -12.89 4.01 3.17
N GLN A 30 -12.65 2.70 3.14
CA GLN A 30 -11.36 2.17 2.69
C GLN A 30 -11.21 2.36 1.18
N CYS A 31 -9.98 2.55 0.70
CA CYS A 31 -9.68 2.64 -0.73
C CYS A 31 -10.18 1.43 -1.53
N SER A 32 -10.26 0.26 -0.89
CA SER A 32 -10.76 -1.00 -1.46
C SER A 32 -12.29 -1.12 -1.49
N ASP A 33 -13.03 -0.26 -0.79
CA ASP A 33 -14.49 -0.36 -0.66
C ASP A 33 -15.22 0.32 -1.83
N ALA A 34 -15.09 -0.25 -3.03
CA ALA A 34 -15.78 0.23 -4.22
C ALA A 34 -17.31 0.19 -4.08
N THR A 35 -17.84 -0.76 -3.29
CA THR A 35 -19.28 -0.90 -3.06
C THR A 35 -19.79 0.21 -2.13
N GLY A 36 -19.09 0.46 -1.03
CA GLY A 36 -19.36 1.56 -0.11
C GLY A 36 -19.23 2.91 -0.78
N LEU A 37 -18.25 3.08 -1.68
CA LEU A 37 -18.12 4.32 -2.45
C LEU A 37 -19.33 4.52 -3.37
N THR A 38 -19.76 3.46 -4.07
CA THR A 38 -20.96 3.50 -4.92
C THR A 38 -22.21 3.80 -4.10
N ALA A 39 -22.35 3.18 -2.92
CA ALA A 39 -23.48 3.42 -2.03
C ALA A 39 -23.48 4.86 -1.49
N ALA A 40 -22.33 5.36 -1.04
CA ALA A 40 -22.16 6.71 -0.52
C ALA A 40 -22.47 7.77 -1.57
N GLN A 41 -22.04 7.54 -2.82
CA GLN A 41 -22.34 8.40 -3.96
C GLN A 41 -23.83 8.40 -4.34
N ASN A 42 -24.57 7.35 -4.02
CA ASN A 42 -26.01 7.26 -4.31
C ASN A 42 -26.89 7.79 -3.17
N GLN A 43 -26.31 8.19 -2.03
CA GLN A 43 -27.07 8.86 -0.97
C GLN A 43 -27.54 10.25 -1.40
N ALA A 44 -28.66 10.69 -0.84
CA ALA A 44 -29.21 12.04 -1.07
C ALA A 44 -29.83 12.59 0.22
N PRO A 45 -29.65 13.89 0.53
CA PRO A 45 -30.33 14.54 1.63
C PRO A 45 -31.81 14.79 1.29
N THR A 46 -32.61 15.03 2.33
CA THR A 46 -34.03 15.38 2.22
C THR A 46 -34.30 16.76 2.82
N ALA A 47 -35.19 17.50 2.16
CA ALA A 47 -35.71 18.79 2.59
C ALA A 47 -37.23 18.79 2.56
N THR A 48 -37.83 19.70 3.31
CA THR A 48 -39.28 19.93 3.34
C THR A 48 -39.59 21.38 2.95
N ALA A 49 -40.71 21.56 2.26
CA ALA A 49 -41.31 22.85 2.00
C ALA A 49 -42.79 22.78 2.39
N ASN A 50 -43.31 23.85 3.00
CA ASN A 50 -44.72 23.88 3.38
C ASN A 50 -45.57 24.07 2.12
N CYS A 51 -46.45 23.11 1.83
CA CYS A 51 -47.41 23.17 0.72
C CYS A 51 -46.81 23.21 -0.70
N SER A 52 -45.51 22.88 -0.86
CA SER A 52 -44.82 22.86 -2.16
C SER A 52 -44.05 21.56 -2.35
N VAL A 53 -43.89 21.09 -3.59
CA VAL A 53 -43.01 19.95 -3.89
C VAL A 53 -41.55 20.42 -3.88
N VAL A 54 -40.65 19.56 -3.40
CA VAL A 54 -39.21 19.83 -3.36
C VAL A 54 -38.51 19.04 -4.45
N THR A 55 -37.70 19.73 -5.25
CA THR A 55 -36.80 19.16 -6.27
C THR A 55 -35.35 19.32 -5.85
N TYR A 56 -34.48 18.40 -6.28
CA TYR A 56 -33.07 18.37 -5.88
C TYR A 56 -32.15 18.41 -7.10
N THR A 57 -31.10 19.22 -7.01
CA THR A 57 -30.00 19.21 -7.98
C THR A 57 -28.73 18.75 -7.28
N LYS A 58 -28.17 17.62 -7.71
CA LYS A 58 -26.88 17.11 -7.22
C LYS A 58 -25.73 17.61 -8.12
N THR A 59 -24.65 18.05 -7.50
CA THR A 59 -23.35 18.25 -8.13
C THR A 59 -22.36 17.28 -7.50
N SER A 60 -21.90 16.29 -8.27
CA SER A 60 -20.90 15.33 -7.81
C SER A 60 -19.50 15.96 -7.82
N GLY A 61 -18.74 15.77 -6.73
CA GLY A 61 -17.35 16.21 -6.67
C GLY A 61 -16.42 15.29 -7.44
N THR A 62 -15.31 15.85 -7.92
CA THR A 62 -14.17 15.05 -8.39
C THR A 62 -13.36 14.55 -7.19
N PHE A 63 -12.63 13.46 -7.38
CA PHE A 63 -11.67 13.00 -6.38
C PHE A 63 -10.55 14.02 -6.22
N VAL A 64 -10.20 14.34 -4.97
CA VAL A 64 -9.03 15.15 -4.63
C VAL A 64 -8.14 14.30 -3.74
N ALA A 65 -6.99 13.90 -4.28
CA ALA A 65 -6.02 13.07 -3.57
C ALA A 65 -5.40 13.81 -2.37
N SER A 66 -5.07 13.06 -1.33
CA SER A 66 -4.31 13.53 -0.18
C SER A 66 -2.85 13.77 -0.56
N GLU A 67 -2.21 14.75 0.08
CA GLU A 67 -0.78 15.01 -0.14
C GLU A 67 0.05 13.80 0.31
N GLY A 68 0.79 13.19 -0.63
CA GLY A 68 1.63 12.03 -0.38
C GLY A 68 0.93 10.66 -0.43
N CYS A 69 -0.35 10.58 -0.84
CA CYS A 69 -1.06 9.31 -0.98
C CYS A 69 -2.15 9.42 -2.06
N ALA A 70 -1.87 8.90 -3.27
CA ALA A 70 -2.76 9.03 -4.42
C ALA A 70 -4.06 8.20 -4.31
N ASN A 71 -4.05 7.17 -3.46
CA ASN A 71 -5.15 6.26 -3.14
C ASN A 71 -6.00 6.71 -1.94
N ALA A 72 -5.57 7.72 -1.18
CA ALA A 72 -6.37 8.38 -0.16
C ALA A 72 -6.78 9.79 -0.64
N GLY A 73 -7.90 10.30 -0.15
CA GLY A 73 -8.40 11.59 -0.59
C GLY A 73 -9.86 11.82 -0.24
N THR A 74 -10.50 12.77 -0.92
CA THR A 74 -11.91 13.09 -0.66
C THR A 74 -12.71 13.28 -1.95
N TYR A 75 -14.00 12.94 -1.87
CA TYR A 75 -15.03 13.46 -2.77
C TYR A 75 -15.94 14.42 -1.99
N THR A 76 -16.26 15.57 -2.59
CA THR A 76 -17.22 16.52 -2.00
C THR A 76 -18.43 16.68 -2.90
N ASN A 77 -19.56 16.12 -2.50
CA ASN A 77 -20.84 16.27 -3.22
C ASN A 77 -21.64 17.43 -2.63
N SER A 78 -22.41 18.10 -3.49
CA SER A 78 -23.28 19.22 -3.10
C SER A 78 -24.71 19.04 -3.63
N TRP A 79 -25.70 19.47 -2.86
CA TRP A 79 -27.11 19.51 -3.27
C TRP A 79 -27.73 20.87 -3.02
N ILE A 80 -28.59 21.29 -3.95
CA ILE A 80 -29.51 22.42 -3.79
C ILE A 80 -30.93 21.88 -3.87
N ALA A 81 -31.76 22.22 -2.88
CA ALA A 81 -33.19 21.96 -2.89
C ALA A 81 -33.95 23.20 -3.40
N LYS A 82 -34.97 22.97 -4.21
CA LYS A 82 -35.79 24.02 -4.84
C LYS A 82 -37.27 23.67 -4.75
N ASP A 83 -38.10 24.63 -4.37
CA ASP A 83 -39.56 24.47 -4.40
C ASP A 83 -40.19 24.82 -5.77
N ASP A 84 -41.48 24.56 -5.92
CA ASP A 84 -42.24 24.86 -7.14
C ASP A 84 -42.39 26.37 -7.43
N CYS A 85 -42.20 27.23 -6.42
CA CYS A 85 -42.24 28.69 -6.55
C CYS A 85 -40.90 29.31 -6.97
N GLY A 86 -39.83 28.52 -6.94
CA GLY A 86 -38.50 28.90 -7.39
C GLY A 86 -37.51 29.23 -6.27
N ASN A 87 -37.90 29.15 -5.01
CA ASN A 87 -37.03 29.44 -3.88
C ASN A 87 -36.01 28.30 -3.71
N VAL A 88 -34.75 28.65 -3.45
CA VAL A 88 -33.62 27.71 -3.38
C VAL A 88 -32.93 27.76 -2.03
N THR A 89 -32.45 26.61 -1.56
CA THR A 89 -31.66 26.51 -0.33
C THR A 89 -30.20 26.88 -0.58
N ASP A 90 -29.48 27.15 0.52
CA ASP A 90 -28.02 27.00 0.52
C ASP A 90 -27.63 25.53 0.25
N ALA A 91 -26.37 25.34 -0.16
CA ALA A 91 -25.81 24.04 -0.50
C ALA A 91 -25.72 23.12 0.73
N PHE A 92 -26.27 21.91 0.63
CA PHE A 92 -25.95 20.81 1.53
C PHE A 92 -24.72 20.08 1.01
N THR A 93 -23.73 19.82 1.86
CA THR A 93 -22.48 19.16 1.48
C THR A 93 -22.34 17.78 2.13
N GLN A 94 -21.87 16.81 1.35
CA GLN A 94 -21.39 15.51 1.82
C GLN A 94 -19.91 15.39 1.49
N VAL A 95 -19.11 14.99 2.48
CA VAL A 95 -17.70 14.63 2.31
C VAL A 95 -17.57 13.11 2.44
N ILE A 96 -17.04 12.48 1.40
CA ILE A 96 -16.67 11.06 1.41
C ILE A 96 -15.14 11.03 1.51
N THR A 97 -14.62 10.59 2.64
CA THR A 97 -13.19 10.43 2.87
C THR A 97 -12.77 9.03 2.46
N ILE A 98 -11.76 8.92 1.62
CA ILE A 98 -11.09 7.67 1.28
C ILE A 98 -9.82 7.64 2.10
N GLU A 99 -9.72 6.67 3.00
CA GLU A 99 -8.55 6.41 3.81
C GLU A 99 -8.03 5.01 3.51
N ASP A 100 -6.75 4.79 3.78
CA ASP A 100 -6.18 3.45 3.86
C ASP A 100 -5.78 3.23 5.31
N THR A 101 -6.54 2.43 6.04
CA THR A 101 -6.28 2.10 7.46
C THR A 101 -6.04 0.62 7.66
N THR A 102 -5.79 -0.06 6.56
CA THR A 102 -5.81 -1.49 6.50
C THR A 102 -4.33 -1.99 6.79
N ALA A 103 -3.98 -3.20 7.31
CA ALA A 103 -2.61 -3.76 7.46
C ALA A 103 -2.49 -5.25 7.01
N PRO A 104 -1.40 -5.80 6.46
CA PRO A 104 -1.47 -7.04 5.66
C PRO A 104 -1.44 -8.32 6.47
N THR A 105 -2.10 -9.37 5.95
CA THR A 105 -2.10 -10.71 6.54
C THR A 105 -1.23 -11.70 5.76
N TRP A 106 -0.42 -12.46 6.50
CA TRP A 106 0.39 -13.58 6.03
C TRP A 106 -0.45 -14.83 5.74
N THR A 107 -0.17 -15.54 4.64
CA THR A 107 -0.62 -16.93 4.45
C THR A 107 0.55 -17.84 4.10
N THR A 108 0.85 -18.77 5.01
CA THR A 108 1.60 -20.00 4.73
C THR A 108 0.66 -21.17 5.06
N GLN A 109 0.54 -22.19 4.20
CA GLN A 109 -0.32 -23.37 4.44
C GLN A 109 0.48 -24.66 4.09
N PRO A 110 0.37 -25.82 4.81
CA PRO A 110 -0.90 -26.46 5.17
C PRO A 110 -1.14 -27.18 6.51
N GLY A 111 -2.35 -26.92 7.07
CA GLY A 111 -3.12 -27.82 7.94
C GLY A 111 -4.03 -27.11 8.95
N THR A 112 -5.37 -27.28 8.82
CA THR A 112 -6.48 -26.81 9.71
C THR A 112 -6.80 -25.31 9.66
N LEU A 113 -8.01 -24.77 9.85
CA LEU A 113 -9.43 -25.13 9.68
C LEU A 113 -10.17 -23.78 9.93
N ASN A 114 -10.98 -23.30 8.98
CA ASN A 114 -11.91 -22.14 9.04
C ASN A 114 -11.48 -20.88 9.83
N VAL A 115 -10.94 -19.85 9.16
CA VAL A 115 -10.97 -18.46 9.66
C VAL A 115 -11.12 -17.48 8.49
N THR A 116 -12.02 -16.51 8.64
CA THR A 116 -12.28 -15.39 7.73
C THR A 116 -11.05 -14.49 7.63
N VAL A 117 -10.47 -14.37 6.43
CA VAL A 117 -9.30 -13.52 6.17
C VAL A 117 -9.76 -12.08 5.91
N GLN A 118 -9.23 -11.14 6.69
CA GLN A 118 -9.40 -9.70 6.49
C GLN A 118 -8.11 -9.16 5.86
N CYS A 119 -8.20 -8.72 4.60
CA CYS A 119 -7.12 -8.08 3.86
C CYS A 119 -7.00 -6.65 4.28
N SER A 120 -5.77 -6.19 4.53
CA SER A 120 -5.55 -4.81 4.89
C SER A 120 -4.12 -4.31 4.44
N ASP A 121 -3.87 -3.03 4.07
CA ASP A 121 -2.69 -2.35 3.44
C ASP A 121 -1.33 -3.06 3.57
N ALA A 122 -0.74 -3.46 2.44
CA ALA A 122 0.48 -4.23 2.47
C ALA A 122 1.70 -3.32 2.41
N THR A 123 2.66 -3.51 3.33
CA THR A 123 4.03 -3.16 2.99
C THR A 123 4.42 -3.94 1.74
N PRO A 124 5.27 -3.42 0.85
CA PRO A 124 5.65 -4.18 -0.33
C PRO A 124 6.17 -5.56 0.08
N THR A 125 5.64 -6.60 -0.55
CA THR A 125 5.90 -8.00 -0.19
C THR A 125 6.99 -8.56 -1.08
N TRP A 126 7.92 -9.34 -0.51
CA TRP A 126 8.93 -10.02 -1.29
C TRP A 126 8.30 -11.19 -2.07
N SER A 127 8.28 -11.09 -3.39
CA SER A 127 7.91 -12.21 -4.26
C SER A 127 9.03 -13.24 -4.34
N THR A 128 10.27 -12.81 -4.10
CA THR A 128 11.41 -13.70 -3.87
C THR A 128 11.27 -14.37 -2.51
N GLN A 129 11.28 -15.70 -2.49
CA GLN A 129 11.13 -16.45 -1.24
C GLN A 129 12.37 -16.28 -0.34
N PRO A 130 12.21 -16.17 0.99
CA PRO A 130 13.34 -16.10 1.91
C PRO A 130 14.33 -17.25 1.71
N GLY A 131 15.62 -16.92 1.66
CA GLY A 131 16.70 -17.89 1.53
C GLY A 131 17.00 -18.38 0.11
N THR A 132 16.19 -18.04 -0.90
CA THR A 132 16.48 -18.49 -2.29
C THR A 132 17.70 -17.80 -2.90
N LEU A 133 18.09 -16.63 -2.39
CA LEU A 133 19.31 -15.93 -2.82
C LEU A 133 20.54 -16.35 -2.02
N ASN A 134 20.39 -17.21 -1.00
CA ASN A 134 21.52 -17.71 -0.23
C ASN A 134 22.38 -18.63 -1.09
N VAL A 135 23.69 -18.52 -0.95
CA VAL A 135 24.63 -19.30 -1.76
C VAL A 135 25.93 -19.53 -1.01
N THR A 136 26.54 -20.70 -1.25
CA THR A 136 27.90 -21.01 -0.80
C THR A 136 28.86 -20.82 -1.96
N VAL A 137 29.93 -20.06 -1.74
CA VAL A 137 30.94 -19.70 -2.74
C VAL A 137 32.32 -20.14 -2.25
N GLN A 138 33.13 -20.66 -3.18
CA GLN A 138 34.52 -21.00 -2.89
C GLN A 138 35.36 -19.74 -2.63
N CYS A 139 36.24 -19.76 -1.63
CA CYS A 139 37.06 -18.60 -1.27
C CYS A 139 37.98 -18.10 -2.41
N SER A 140 38.28 -18.95 -3.39
CA SER A 140 39.06 -18.63 -4.59
C SER A 140 38.22 -18.11 -5.76
N ASP A 141 36.88 -18.21 -5.70
CA ASP A 141 35.98 -17.82 -6.79
C ASP A 141 35.42 -16.40 -6.59
N ALA A 142 36.26 -15.41 -6.93
CA ALA A 142 35.89 -13.99 -6.87
C ALA A 142 34.71 -13.63 -7.81
N THR A 143 34.53 -14.37 -8.91
CA THR A 143 33.45 -14.14 -9.88
C THR A 143 32.11 -14.58 -9.33
N ALA A 144 32.06 -15.76 -8.69
CA ALA A 144 30.87 -16.24 -8.02
C ALA A 144 30.49 -15.34 -6.84
N LEU A 145 31.47 -14.83 -6.08
CA LEU A 145 31.22 -13.86 -5.00
C LEU A 145 30.63 -12.55 -5.56
N THR A 146 31.21 -12.03 -6.65
CA THR A 146 30.69 -10.82 -7.31
C THR A 146 29.26 -11.04 -7.80
N THR A 147 29.00 -12.17 -8.46
CA THR A 147 27.66 -12.55 -8.92
C THR A 147 26.67 -12.63 -7.76
N ALA A 148 27.03 -13.29 -6.66
CA ALA A 148 26.21 -13.42 -5.46
C ALA A 148 25.87 -12.05 -4.84
N GLN A 149 26.85 -11.14 -4.78
CA GLN A 149 26.67 -9.78 -4.28
C GLN A 149 25.80 -8.91 -5.20
N THR A 150 25.70 -9.22 -6.49
CA THR A 150 24.84 -8.48 -7.43
C THR A 150 23.40 -9.01 -7.50
N GLN A 151 23.08 -10.13 -6.85
CA GLN A 151 21.71 -10.62 -6.79
C GLN A 151 20.80 -9.63 -6.06
N PHE A 152 19.54 -9.58 -6.49
CA PHE A 152 18.57 -8.62 -6.01
C PHE A 152 17.19 -9.29 -5.86
N PRO A 153 16.51 -9.15 -4.71
CA PRO A 153 15.18 -9.68 -4.53
C PRO A 153 14.15 -8.82 -5.27
N VAL A 154 13.01 -9.41 -5.57
CA VAL A 154 11.87 -8.73 -6.19
C VAL A 154 10.76 -8.57 -5.16
N ALA A 155 10.19 -7.39 -5.10
CA ALA A 155 9.00 -7.10 -4.31
C ALA A 155 7.77 -6.93 -5.22
N THR A 156 6.58 -6.99 -4.63
CA THR A 156 5.29 -6.68 -5.24
C THR A 156 4.42 -5.99 -4.22
N ASP A 157 3.65 -5.02 -4.66
CA ASP A 157 2.62 -4.39 -3.85
C ASP A 157 1.29 -4.41 -4.60
N SER A 158 0.18 -4.45 -3.84
CA SER A 158 -1.17 -4.56 -4.42
C SER A 158 -1.78 -3.20 -4.77
N CYS A 159 -1.31 -2.15 -4.10
CA CYS A 159 -1.77 -0.77 -4.21
C CYS A 159 -0.73 0.12 -4.87
N ASP A 160 0.55 -0.29 -4.83
CA ASP A 160 1.66 0.33 -5.51
C ASP A 160 2.18 -0.56 -6.66
N GLY A 161 2.02 -0.06 -7.89
CA GLY A 161 2.55 -0.75 -9.07
C GLY A 161 4.07 -0.59 -9.25
N ASP A 162 4.70 0.34 -8.53
CA ASP A 162 6.11 0.71 -8.63
C ASP A 162 6.87 0.50 -7.31
N VAL A 163 7.31 -0.73 -7.09
CA VAL A 163 8.15 -1.12 -5.96
C VAL A 163 9.65 -1.13 -6.31
N SER A 164 10.08 -0.23 -7.20
CA SER A 164 11.46 -0.19 -7.70
C SER A 164 12.46 0.45 -6.71
N ASN A 165 11.99 1.12 -5.67
CA ASN A 165 12.79 1.84 -4.68
C ASN A 165 13.39 0.95 -3.57
N ILE A 166 13.74 -0.29 -3.91
CA ILE A 166 14.38 -1.23 -2.99
C ILE A 166 15.76 -0.70 -2.57
N VAL A 167 15.97 -0.60 -1.26
CA VAL A 167 17.23 -0.19 -0.63
C VAL A 167 18.00 -1.41 -0.17
N LYS A 168 19.22 -1.59 -0.69
CA LYS A 168 20.16 -2.62 -0.24
C LYS A 168 21.10 -2.06 0.83
N THR A 169 21.27 -2.80 1.92
CA THR A 169 22.36 -2.63 2.88
C THR A 169 23.31 -3.81 2.77
N SER A 170 24.54 -3.55 2.32
CA SER A 170 25.57 -4.60 2.23
C SER A 170 26.19 -4.90 3.58
N GLY A 171 26.26 -6.18 3.94
CA GLY A 171 26.92 -6.63 5.15
C GLY A 171 28.44 -6.63 5.01
N ALA A 172 29.14 -6.40 6.12
CA ALA A 172 30.57 -6.64 6.20
C ALA A 172 30.87 -8.15 6.19
N PHE A 173 32.08 -8.52 5.78
CA PHE A 173 32.56 -9.89 5.90
C PHE A 173 32.77 -10.25 7.38
N VAL A 174 32.22 -11.39 7.80
CA VAL A 174 32.45 -11.97 9.12
C VAL A 174 33.18 -13.30 8.95
N ALA A 175 34.47 -13.32 9.31
CA ALA A 175 35.30 -14.52 9.20
C ALA A 175 34.84 -15.62 10.18
N SER A 176 34.96 -16.87 9.73
CA SER A 176 34.74 -18.04 10.58
C SER A 176 35.90 -18.23 11.56
N GLU A 177 35.59 -18.74 12.75
CA GLU A 177 36.61 -19.06 13.75
C GLU A 177 37.61 -20.08 13.20
N GLY A 178 38.91 -19.76 13.28
CA GLY A 178 39.98 -20.63 12.80
C GLY A 178 40.24 -20.63 11.30
N CYS A 179 39.48 -19.87 10.49
CA CYS A 179 39.67 -19.80 9.03
C CYS A 179 39.37 -18.39 8.50
N ALA A 180 40.40 -17.56 8.34
CA ALA A 180 40.25 -16.15 7.93
C ALA A 180 39.73 -15.97 6.49
N ASN A 181 39.87 -17.00 5.64
CA ASN A 181 39.39 -17.02 4.26
C ASN A 181 38.00 -17.69 4.10
N ALA A 182 37.40 -18.17 5.19
CA ALA A 182 36.01 -18.63 5.22
C ALA A 182 35.18 -17.71 6.12
N GLY A 183 33.88 -17.62 5.89
CA GLY A 183 33.03 -16.70 6.63
C GLY A 183 31.71 -16.43 5.93
N THR A 184 31.06 -15.32 6.29
CA THR A 184 29.78 -14.94 5.71
C THR A 184 29.71 -13.46 5.36
N TYR A 185 28.90 -13.14 4.36
CA TYR A 185 28.32 -11.82 4.16
C TYR A 185 26.81 -11.91 4.42
N THR A 186 26.24 -10.91 5.10
CA THR A 186 24.80 -10.81 5.33
C THR A 186 24.28 -9.51 4.72
N ASN A 187 23.67 -9.60 3.54
CA ASN A 187 23.04 -8.47 2.89
C ASN A 187 21.57 -8.38 3.32
N THR A 188 21.07 -7.16 3.47
CA THR A 188 19.66 -6.91 3.77
C THR A 188 19.03 -5.94 2.79
N TRP A 189 17.71 -6.07 2.58
CA TRP A 189 16.93 -5.16 1.75
C TRP A 189 15.65 -4.74 2.45
N THR A 190 15.27 -3.49 2.22
CA THR A 190 13.97 -2.92 2.60
C THR A 190 13.42 -2.15 1.41
N VAL A 191 12.12 -2.13 1.25
CA VAL A 191 11.43 -1.36 0.20
C VAL A 191 10.26 -0.63 0.83
N LYS A 192 9.91 0.52 0.28
CA LYS A 192 8.86 1.39 0.82
C LYS A 192 7.84 1.65 -0.29
N ASP A 193 6.56 1.58 -0.01
CA ASP A 193 5.57 2.00 -1.01
C ASP A 193 5.48 3.54 -1.11
N ASP A 194 4.72 4.02 -2.09
CA ASP A 194 4.42 5.45 -2.25
C ASP A 194 3.69 6.09 -1.05
N CYS A 195 3.02 5.28 -0.22
CA CYS A 195 2.32 5.72 1.00
C CYS A 195 3.26 5.81 2.22
N GLY A 196 4.51 5.36 2.08
CA GLY A 196 5.53 5.39 3.12
C GLY A 196 5.62 4.14 4.00
N ASN A 197 4.80 3.11 3.74
CA ASN A 197 4.86 1.83 4.44
C ASN A 197 6.13 1.07 4.03
N THR A 198 6.83 0.45 4.99
CA THR A 198 8.13 -0.19 4.76
C THR A 198 8.03 -1.70 4.94
N SER A 199 8.55 -2.47 3.97
CA SER A 199 8.58 -3.93 4.02
C SER A 199 9.33 -4.48 5.23
N ASP A 200 9.04 -5.73 5.55
CA ASP A 200 9.97 -6.54 6.32
C ASP A 200 11.33 -6.65 5.62
N THR A 201 12.36 -6.89 6.42
CA THR A 201 13.73 -6.99 5.92
C THR A 201 13.95 -8.32 5.21
N PHE A 202 14.26 -8.29 3.91
CA PHE A 202 14.77 -9.47 3.21
C PHE A 202 16.24 -9.67 3.55
N THR A 203 16.66 -10.91 3.79
CA THR A 203 18.05 -11.23 4.15
C THR A 203 18.63 -12.25 3.18
N GLN A 204 19.85 -12.02 2.73
CA GLN A 204 20.68 -12.96 1.98
C GLN A 204 21.94 -13.26 2.80
N VAL A 205 22.26 -14.54 2.91
CA VAL A 205 23.53 -15.02 3.48
C VAL A 205 24.36 -15.62 2.36
N ILE A 206 25.55 -15.07 2.15
CA ILE A 206 26.57 -15.62 1.25
C ILE A 206 27.62 -16.27 2.13
N THR A 207 27.75 -17.59 2.05
CA THR A 207 28.75 -18.36 2.81
C THR A 207 30.00 -18.54 1.97
N ILE A 208 31.15 -18.21 2.52
CA ILE A 208 32.46 -18.43 1.91
C ILE A 208 33.09 -19.65 2.56
N GLU A 209 33.44 -20.65 1.75
CA GLU A 209 34.07 -21.89 2.19
C GLU A 209 35.32 -22.18 1.36
N ASP A 210 36.27 -22.89 1.97
CA ASP A 210 37.40 -23.48 1.25
C ASP A 210 37.19 -24.99 1.16
N THR A 211 36.91 -25.49 -0.04
CA THR A 211 36.84 -26.94 -0.29
C THR A 211 38.02 -27.45 -1.10
N THR A 212 39.06 -26.63 -1.32
CA THR A 212 40.21 -27.02 -2.13
C THR A 212 41.26 -27.67 -1.23
N ALA A 213 41.48 -28.98 -1.41
CA ALA A 213 42.54 -29.67 -0.69
C ALA A 213 43.93 -29.13 -1.10
N PRO A 214 44.89 -29.02 -0.15
CA PRO A 214 46.26 -28.64 -0.48
C PRO A 214 46.91 -29.70 -1.39
N THR A 215 47.74 -29.26 -2.33
CA THR A 215 48.50 -30.16 -3.20
C THR A 215 49.97 -30.19 -2.78
N TRP A 216 50.56 -31.39 -2.85
CA TRP A 216 52.00 -31.56 -2.68
C TRP A 216 52.70 -31.23 -4.00
N THR A 217 53.65 -30.31 -3.97
CA THR A 217 54.47 -29.94 -5.14
C THR A 217 55.80 -30.68 -5.20
N THR A 218 56.12 -31.49 -4.19
CA THR A 218 57.36 -32.28 -4.13
C THR A 218 57.33 -33.36 -5.22
N GLU A 219 58.27 -33.28 -6.14
CA GLU A 219 58.45 -34.27 -7.20
C GLU A 219 58.82 -35.64 -6.58
N ALA A 220 58.16 -36.69 -7.07
CA ALA A 220 58.30 -38.04 -6.54
C ALA A 220 59.78 -38.49 -6.57
N GLY A 221 60.31 -38.85 -5.41
CA GLY A 221 61.66 -39.39 -5.27
C GLY A 221 62.76 -38.36 -5.01
N THR A 222 62.47 -37.06 -5.00
CA THR A 222 63.44 -36.00 -4.65
C THR A 222 63.89 -36.01 -3.18
N LEU A 223 63.09 -36.64 -2.30
CA LEU A 223 63.39 -36.82 -0.88
C LEU A 223 64.06 -38.18 -0.58
N ASN A 224 64.27 -39.02 -1.58
CA ASN A 224 64.91 -40.31 -1.38
C ASN A 224 66.40 -40.10 -1.10
N VAL A 225 66.90 -40.60 0.04
CA VAL A 225 68.33 -40.63 0.35
C VAL A 225 68.77 -42.08 0.52
N THR A 226 69.75 -42.49 -0.27
CA THR A 226 70.42 -43.77 -0.11
C THR A 226 71.66 -43.56 0.75
N VAL A 227 71.72 -44.17 1.93
CA VAL A 227 72.90 -44.13 2.81
C VAL A 227 73.63 -45.47 2.71
N GLN A 228 74.94 -45.44 2.46
CA GLN A 228 75.79 -46.63 2.49
C GLN A 228 76.51 -46.75 3.83
N CYS A 229 76.77 -48.00 4.24
CA CYS A 229 77.52 -48.36 5.42
C CYS A 229 79.02 -48.10 5.28
#